data_AF-A0A2V5S356-F1
#
_entry.id   AF-A0A2V5S356-F1
#
_cell.length_a   1.000
_cell.length_b   1.000
_cell.length_c   1.000
_cell.angle_alpha   90.00
_cell.angle_beta   90.00
_cell.angle_gamma   90.00
#
_symmetry.space_group_name_H-M   'P 1'
#
loop_
_entity.id
_entity.type
_entity.pdbx_description
1 polymer ?
#
loop_
_entity_poly.entity_id
_entity_poly.type
_entity_poly.pdbx_seq_one_letter_code
_entity_poly.pdbx_strand_id
1 'polypeptide(L)'
;DMLKQSEIVRVGLLLVDLLDRRSNNAPRIAVAGLNPHAGESGKIGREEIEIIAPAIAELQSAIGNRCQSGSDQSAVFDGPLSPDTVFHRAAEGEFDAVLCMYHDQALIPLKLHAFHGGVNVTLGLPFPRTSPDHGTAFAIAGKGLARPDSMIAAIKLAVDLTQRE
;
A
#
# COMPACT_ATOMS: atom_id res chain seq x y z
N ASP A 1 -0.27 17.57 11.91
CA ASP A 1 1.15 17.21 12.14
C ASP A 1 1.42 15.71 12.36
N MET A 2 0.68 14.79 11.71
CA MET A 2 0.99 13.34 11.76
C MET A 2 1.78 12.85 10.54
N LEU A 3 1.69 13.56 9.40
CA LEU A 3 2.43 13.20 8.19
C LEU A 3 3.89 13.66 8.33
N LYS A 4 4.83 12.70 8.20
CA LYS A 4 6.27 12.95 8.29
C LYS A 4 6.98 12.22 7.16
N GLN A 5 7.99 12.87 6.58
CA GLN A 5 8.83 12.28 5.53
C GLN A 5 9.38 10.91 5.95
N SER A 6 9.91 10.82 7.18
CA SER A 6 10.47 9.58 7.73
C SER A 6 9.45 8.44 7.80
N GLU A 7 8.18 8.73 8.08
CA GLU A 7 7.14 7.71 8.13
C GLU A 7 6.74 7.23 6.73
N ILE A 8 6.67 8.14 5.74
CA ILE A 8 6.43 7.77 4.34
C ILE A 8 7.56 6.85 3.85
N VAL A 9 8.82 7.19 4.13
CA VAL A 9 9.98 6.37 3.76
C VAL A 9 9.93 5.01 4.45
N ARG A 10 9.70 4.98 5.77
CA ARG A 10 9.61 3.73 6.54
C ARG A 10 8.52 2.81 5.99
N VAL A 11 7.32 3.33 5.75
CA VAL A 11 6.18 2.55 5.23
C VAL A 11 6.42 2.13 3.79
N GLY A 12 7.00 3.00 2.95
CA GLY A 12 7.35 2.68 1.57
C GLY A 12 8.33 1.51 1.48
N LEU A 13 9.38 1.47 2.32
CA LEU A 13 10.32 0.35 2.35
C LEU A 13 9.66 -0.95 2.83
N LEU A 14 8.79 -0.89 3.83
CA LEU A 14 8.03 -2.06 4.28
C LEU A 14 7.11 -2.61 3.17
N LEU A 15 6.52 -1.73 2.36
CA LEU A 15 5.70 -2.11 1.23
C LEU A 15 6.52 -2.78 0.12
N VAL A 16 7.73 -2.28 -0.17
CA VAL A 16 8.68 -2.95 -1.08
C VAL A 16 8.99 -4.36 -0.58
N ASP A 17 9.38 -4.50 0.70
CA ASP A 17 9.73 -5.80 1.27
C ASP A 17 8.55 -6.81 1.20
N LEU A 18 7.30 -6.34 1.32
CA LEU A 18 6.11 -7.17 1.09
C LEU A 18 5.98 -7.60 -0.37
N LEU A 19 6.14 -6.68 -1.32
CA LEU A 19 5.94 -6.96 -2.74
C LEU A 19 7.02 -7.88 -3.29
N ASP A 20 8.27 -7.71 -2.86
CA ASP A 20 9.40 -8.59 -3.21
C ASP A 20 9.17 -10.03 -2.72
N ARG A 21 8.53 -10.22 -1.55
CA ARG A 21 8.14 -11.57 -1.09
C ARG A 21 7.04 -12.20 -1.92
N ARG A 22 6.25 -11.41 -2.66
CA ARG A 22 5.07 -11.91 -3.41
C ARG A 22 5.32 -12.07 -4.90
N SER A 23 6.27 -11.32 -5.46
CA SER A 23 6.55 -11.24 -6.88
C SER A 23 8.04 -11.22 -7.14
N ASN A 24 8.47 -11.74 -8.29
CA ASN A 24 9.87 -11.67 -8.73
C ASN A 24 10.13 -10.48 -9.67
N ASN A 25 9.14 -9.58 -9.84
CA ASN A 25 9.26 -8.38 -10.68
C ASN A 25 9.58 -7.16 -9.82
N ALA A 26 10.27 -6.17 -10.40
CA ALA A 26 10.41 -4.83 -9.81
C ALA A 26 9.04 -4.25 -9.41
N PRO A 27 8.78 -3.99 -8.11
CA PRO A 27 7.54 -3.38 -7.68
C PRO A 27 7.35 -1.97 -8.24
N ARG A 28 6.21 -1.69 -8.86
CA ARG A 28 5.79 -0.35 -9.28
C ARG A 28 4.78 0.20 -8.27
N ILE A 29 5.21 1.18 -7.49
CA ILE A 29 4.43 1.71 -6.37
C ILE A 29 4.04 3.16 -6.68
N ALA A 30 2.74 3.43 -6.74
CA ALA A 30 2.24 4.79 -6.76
C ALA A 30 2.24 5.37 -5.35
N VAL A 31 2.54 6.66 -5.21
CA VAL A 31 2.42 7.42 -3.97
C VAL A 31 1.36 8.50 -4.16
N ALA A 32 0.28 8.43 -3.41
CA ALA A 32 -0.80 9.43 -3.49
C ALA A 32 -0.37 10.75 -2.81
N GLY A 33 -0.83 11.88 -3.33
CA GLY A 33 -0.79 13.15 -2.61
C GLY A 33 -1.67 13.11 -1.36
N LEU A 34 -1.42 14.01 -0.41
CA LEU A 34 -2.34 14.26 0.71
C LEU A 34 -3.53 15.09 0.23
N ASN A 35 -3.22 16.15 -0.51
CA ASN A 35 -4.18 17.15 -0.95
C ASN A 35 -4.85 16.74 -2.28
N PRO A 36 -6.06 17.25 -2.55
CA PRO A 36 -6.68 17.13 -3.88
C PRO A 36 -5.71 17.58 -4.98
N HIS A 37 -5.73 16.91 -6.13
CA HIS A 37 -4.85 17.21 -7.26
C HIS A 37 -3.35 17.22 -6.90
N ALA A 38 -2.95 16.46 -5.87
CA ALA A 38 -1.60 16.46 -5.34
C ALA A 38 -1.07 17.89 -5.06
N GLY A 39 -1.95 18.71 -4.46
CA GLY A 39 -1.61 20.06 -4.01
C GLY A 39 -1.63 21.14 -5.09
N GLU A 40 -1.94 20.80 -6.35
CA GLU A 40 -2.05 21.76 -7.47
C GLU A 40 -0.84 22.71 -7.53
N SER A 41 0.37 22.13 -7.55
CA SER A 41 1.64 22.87 -7.51
C SER A 41 1.78 23.85 -6.31
N GLY A 42 1.21 23.48 -5.15
CA GLY A 42 1.28 24.28 -3.93
C GLY A 42 0.11 25.26 -3.73
N LYS A 43 -0.87 25.28 -4.64
CA LYS A 43 -2.06 26.13 -4.51
C LYS A 43 -3.09 25.55 -3.54
N ILE A 44 -3.06 24.24 -3.31
CA ILE A 44 -3.97 23.51 -2.41
C ILE A 44 -3.14 22.76 -1.38
N GLY A 45 -2.55 23.46 -0.41
CA GLY A 45 -1.60 22.85 0.53
C GLY A 45 -0.19 22.69 -0.06
N ARG A 46 0.79 22.36 0.78
CA ARG A 46 2.21 22.31 0.42
C ARG A 46 2.91 21.02 0.86
N GLU A 47 2.18 20.10 1.48
CA GLU A 47 2.67 18.84 2.00
C GLU A 47 3.29 17.97 0.90
N GLU A 48 2.80 18.04 -0.33
CA GLU A 48 3.42 17.37 -1.48
C GLU A 48 4.84 17.86 -1.74
N ILE A 49 5.05 19.18 -1.72
CA ILE A 49 6.34 19.81 -2.01
C ILE A 49 7.30 19.63 -0.85
N GLU A 50 6.81 19.78 0.38
CA GLU A 50 7.64 19.90 1.58
C GLU A 50 7.88 18.55 2.27
N ILE A 51 7.05 17.54 2.01
CA ILE A 51 7.09 16.26 2.75
C ILE A 51 7.09 15.05 1.79
N ILE A 52 6.10 14.97 0.88
CA ILE A 52 5.87 13.74 0.10
C ILE A 52 6.89 13.59 -1.04
N ALA A 53 7.11 14.61 -1.86
CA ALA A 53 8.11 14.56 -2.92
C ALA A 53 9.54 14.32 -2.39
N PRO A 54 9.98 14.97 -1.30
CA PRO A 54 11.24 14.61 -0.63
C PRO A 54 11.30 13.15 -0.18
N ALA A 55 10.20 12.61 0.40
CA ALA A 55 10.15 11.20 0.80
C ALA A 55 10.30 10.23 -0.39
N ILE A 56 9.66 10.55 -1.53
CA ILE A 56 9.77 9.75 -2.76
C ILE A 56 11.20 9.76 -3.29
N ALA A 57 11.85 10.93 -3.30
CA ALA A 57 13.25 11.04 -3.71
C ALA A 57 14.19 10.23 -2.79
N GLU A 58 13.96 10.28 -1.48
CA GLU A 58 14.70 9.48 -0.51
C GLU A 58 14.47 7.98 -0.70
N LEU A 59 13.23 7.55 -0.93
CA LEU A 59 12.87 6.17 -1.23
C LEU A 59 13.58 5.65 -2.49
N GLN A 60 13.56 6.42 -3.58
CA GLN A 60 14.27 6.06 -4.82
C GLN A 60 15.78 5.91 -4.59
N SER A 61 16.39 6.84 -3.85
CA SER A 61 17.81 6.76 -3.48
C SER A 61 18.12 5.53 -2.62
N ALA A 62 17.28 5.25 -1.61
CA ALA A 62 17.45 4.12 -0.71
C ALA A 62 17.36 2.77 -1.45
N ILE A 63 16.45 2.63 -2.41
CA ILE A 63 16.36 1.41 -3.23
C ILE A 63 17.56 1.31 -4.17
N GLY A 64 17.98 2.39 -4.82
CA GLY A 64 19.14 2.38 -5.71
C GLY A 64 20.39 1.82 -5.03
N ASN A 65 20.57 2.11 -3.74
CA ASN A 65 21.67 1.57 -2.93
C ASN A 65 21.53 0.07 -2.61
N ARG A 66 20.30 -0.48 -2.57
CA ARG A 66 20.06 -1.92 -2.32
C ARG A 66 20.43 -2.81 -3.51
N CYS A 67 20.46 -2.26 -4.73
CA CYS A 67 20.66 -3.03 -5.96
C CYS A 67 22.12 -3.32 -6.33
N GLN A 68 23.08 -3.03 -5.45
CA GLN A 68 24.50 -3.34 -5.69
C GLN A 68 24.84 -4.84 -5.69
N SER A 69 23.87 -5.74 -5.43
CA SER A 69 24.07 -7.21 -5.41
C SER A 69 23.54 -7.98 -6.64
N GLY A 70 23.25 -7.31 -7.77
CA GLY A 70 23.15 -8.00 -9.07
C GLY A 70 21.75 -8.49 -9.49
N SER A 71 20.67 -8.01 -8.87
CA SER A 71 19.32 -8.09 -9.45
C SER A 71 18.99 -6.76 -10.12
N ASP A 72 18.91 -6.75 -11.46
CA ASP A 72 18.68 -5.59 -12.35
C ASP A 72 17.32 -4.86 -12.18
N GLN A 73 16.58 -5.12 -11.09
CA GLN A 73 15.21 -4.68 -10.92
C GLN A 73 15.00 -4.07 -9.54
N SER A 74 15.18 -2.74 -9.48
CA SER A 74 14.82 -1.90 -8.33
C SER A 74 13.32 -1.59 -8.33
N ALA A 75 12.68 -1.59 -7.16
CA ALA A 75 11.35 -0.99 -7.03
C ALA A 75 11.33 0.47 -7.52
N VAL A 76 10.21 0.90 -8.09
CA VAL A 76 10.01 2.24 -8.64
C VAL A 76 8.86 2.91 -7.89
N PHE A 77 9.09 4.15 -7.44
CA PHE A 77 8.06 4.99 -6.84
C PHE A 77 7.65 6.11 -7.80
N ASP A 78 6.36 6.22 -8.11
CA ASP A 78 5.77 7.30 -8.92
C ASP A 78 4.85 8.18 -8.07
N GLY A 79 5.06 9.49 -8.09
CA GLY A 79 4.23 10.47 -7.39
C GLY A 79 4.96 11.73 -6.92
N PRO A 80 4.29 12.60 -6.12
CA PRO A 80 2.92 12.40 -5.62
C PRO A 80 1.87 12.48 -6.73
N LEU A 81 0.95 11.52 -6.77
CA LEU A 81 -0.13 11.43 -7.76
C LEU A 81 -1.47 11.88 -7.16
N SER A 82 -2.36 12.41 -8.01
CA SER A 82 -3.67 12.84 -7.54
C SER A 82 -4.50 11.64 -7.02
N PRO A 83 -5.02 11.70 -5.78
CA PRO A 83 -5.73 10.57 -5.16
C PRO A 83 -6.99 10.11 -5.89
N ASP A 84 -7.66 10.98 -6.63
CA ASP A 84 -8.88 10.67 -7.38
C ASP A 84 -8.62 9.84 -8.67
N THR A 85 -7.41 9.91 -9.23
CA THR A 85 -7.05 9.24 -10.49
C THR A 85 -6.17 8.01 -10.28
N VAL A 86 -5.36 7.98 -9.20
CA VAL A 86 -4.37 6.93 -8.96
C VAL A 86 -4.98 5.53 -8.86
N PHE A 87 -6.17 5.39 -8.26
CA PHE A 87 -6.81 4.09 -8.08
C PHE A 87 -7.38 3.52 -9.38
N HIS A 88 -7.81 4.38 -10.32
CA HIS A 88 -8.21 3.92 -11.65
C HIS A 88 -6.99 3.38 -12.40
N ARG A 89 -5.87 4.12 -12.41
CA ARG A 89 -4.60 3.69 -13.00
C ARG A 89 -4.10 2.36 -12.40
N ALA A 90 -4.18 2.23 -11.08
CA ALA A 90 -3.83 0.98 -10.39
C ALA A 90 -4.75 -0.19 -10.78
N ALA A 91 -6.06 0.05 -10.90
CA ALA A 91 -7.01 -0.97 -11.34
C ALA A 91 -6.78 -1.42 -12.80
N GLU A 92 -6.25 -0.54 -13.65
CA GLU A 92 -5.82 -0.85 -15.02
C GLU A 92 -4.43 -1.54 -15.09
N GLY A 93 -3.80 -1.82 -13.94
CA GLY A 93 -2.54 -2.56 -13.86
C GLY A 93 -1.26 -1.72 -14.04
N GLU A 94 -1.37 -0.39 -13.97
CA GLU A 94 -0.20 0.51 -14.06
C GLU A 94 0.70 0.40 -12.82
N PHE A 95 0.13 0.09 -11.67
CA PHE A 95 0.83 -0.02 -10.39
C PHE A 95 0.48 -1.32 -9.67
N ASP A 96 1.46 -1.87 -8.95
CA ASP A 96 1.28 -3.08 -8.14
C ASP A 96 0.78 -2.75 -6.73
N ALA A 97 1.01 -1.51 -6.27
CA ALA A 97 0.49 -0.98 -5.01
C ALA A 97 0.35 0.55 -5.03
N VAL A 98 -0.49 1.07 -4.13
CA VAL A 98 -0.66 2.52 -3.89
C VAL A 98 -0.36 2.82 -2.42
N LEU A 99 0.65 3.64 -2.15
CA LEU A 99 0.96 4.18 -0.83
C LEU A 99 0.12 5.44 -0.58
N CYS A 100 -0.80 5.34 0.38
CA CYS A 100 -1.77 6.39 0.69
C CYS A 100 -1.41 7.13 1.99
N MET A 101 -1.84 8.39 2.09
CA MET A 101 -1.52 9.28 3.22
C MET A 101 -2.44 9.07 4.43
N TYR A 102 -3.67 8.57 4.21
CA TYR A 102 -4.62 8.32 5.29
C TYR A 102 -5.62 7.20 4.97
N HIS A 103 -6.33 6.74 5.99
CA HIS A 103 -7.17 5.54 5.99
C HIS A 103 -8.24 5.54 4.88
N ASP A 104 -9.13 6.53 4.87
CA ASP A 104 -10.26 6.56 3.94
C ASP A 104 -9.83 6.82 2.50
N GLN A 105 -8.65 7.42 2.29
CA GLN A 105 -8.05 7.55 0.97
C GLN A 105 -7.82 6.18 0.32
N ALA A 106 -7.42 5.19 1.11
CA ALA A 106 -7.13 3.84 0.64
C ALA A 106 -8.34 2.90 0.74
N LEU A 107 -9.05 2.91 1.86
CA LEU A 107 -10.08 1.90 2.12
C LEU A 107 -11.33 2.10 1.28
N ILE A 108 -11.75 3.34 0.99
CA ILE A 108 -12.91 3.59 0.13
C ILE A 108 -12.71 2.93 -1.25
N PRO A 109 -11.64 3.22 -2.01
CA PRO A 109 -11.43 2.59 -3.32
C PRO A 109 -11.20 1.09 -3.22
N LEU A 110 -10.46 0.61 -2.21
CA LEU A 110 -10.28 -0.83 -1.99
C LEU A 110 -11.62 -1.56 -1.78
N LYS A 111 -12.51 -0.98 -0.96
CA LYS A 111 -13.84 -1.55 -0.70
C LYS A 111 -14.73 -1.51 -1.93
N LEU A 112 -14.62 -0.48 -2.76
CA LEU A 112 -15.33 -0.43 -4.03
C LEU A 112 -14.87 -1.55 -4.97
N HIS A 113 -13.56 -1.79 -5.05
CA HIS A 113 -12.98 -2.79 -5.96
C HIS A 113 -13.11 -4.24 -5.45
N ALA A 114 -12.87 -4.49 -4.16
CA ALA A 114 -12.67 -5.83 -3.60
C ALA A 114 -13.36 -6.03 -2.23
N PHE A 115 -14.62 -5.59 -2.09
CA PHE A 115 -15.35 -5.56 -0.82
C PHE A 115 -15.26 -6.84 0.04
N HIS A 116 -15.35 -8.02 -0.58
CA HIS A 116 -15.35 -9.32 0.10
C HIS A 116 -14.00 -10.06 0.04
N GLY A 117 -13.07 -9.59 -0.81
CA GLY A 117 -11.77 -10.23 -1.05
C GLY A 117 -10.60 -9.54 -0.37
N GLY A 118 -10.80 -8.34 0.17
CA GLY A 118 -9.78 -7.59 0.90
C GLY A 118 -9.19 -8.37 2.07
N VAL A 119 -7.88 -8.22 2.27
CA VAL A 119 -7.13 -8.76 3.40
C VAL A 119 -6.30 -7.63 3.99
N ASN A 120 -6.35 -7.47 5.31
CA ASN A 120 -5.47 -6.56 6.01
C ASN A 120 -4.17 -7.29 6.37
N VAL A 121 -3.03 -6.70 6.00
CA VAL A 121 -1.69 -7.21 6.32
C VAL A 121 -0.96 -6.19 7.20
N THR A 122 -0.36 -6.65 8.28
CA THR A 122 0.47 -5.80 9.14
C THR A 122 1.94 -6.00 8.81
N LEU A 123 2.59 -4.92 8.35
CA LEU A 123 4.00 -4.92 7.96
C LEU A 123 4.89 -4.43 9.11
N GLY A 124 6.15 -4.88 9.10
CA GLY A 124 7.17 -4.50 10.08
C GLY A 124 7.19 -5.34 11.37
N LEU A 125 6.36 -6.38 11.46
CA LEU A 125 6.45 -7.39 12.52
C LEU A 125 7.51 -8.45 12.17
N PRO A 126 8.10 -9.13 13.17
CA PRO A 126 9.07 -10.20 12.93
C PRO A 126 8.42 -11.51 12.42
N PHE A 127 7.11 -11.51 12.13
CA PHE A 127 6.36 -12.63 11.60
C PHE A 127 5.18 -12.14 10.75
N PRO A 128 4.69 -12.93 9.78
CA PRO A 128 3.50 -12.59 9.00
C PRO A 128 2.25 -12.45 9.87
N ARG A 129 1.51 -11.35 9.72
CA ARG A 129 0.20 -11.16 10.35
C ARG A 129 -0.80 -10.64 9.33
N THR A 130 -1.86 -11.42 9.11
CA THR A 130 -3.01 -11.06 8.27
C THR A 130 -4.29 -11.00 9.12
N SER A 131 -5.33 -10.37 8.58
CA SER A 131 -6.65 -10.27 9.20
C SER A 131 -7.72 -10.12 8.11
N PRO A 132 -8.96 -10.61 8.33
CA PRO A 132 -10.08 -10.25 7.48
C PRO A 132 -10.30 -8.72 7.49
N ASP A 133 -10.91 -8.23 6.42
CA ASP A 133 -11.13 -6.80 6.17
C ASP A 133 -12.54 -6.34 6.59
N HIS A 134 -13.29 -7.15 7.35
CA HIS A 134 -14.61 -6.79 7.86
C HIS A 134 -14.61 -6.58 9.38
N GLY A 135 -15.64 -5.89 9.88
CA GLY A 135 -15.89 -5.73 11.32
C GLY A 135 -16.51 -6.98 11.95
N THR A 136 -16.97 -6.85 13.20
CA THR A 136 -17.51 -7.97 14.01
C THR A 136 -18.87 -8.48 13.53
N ALA A 137 -19.63 -7.67 12.79
CA ALA A 137 -20.95 -8.00 12.25
C ALA A 137 -21.92 -8.60 13.31
N PHE A 138 -22.00 -7.99 14.50
CA PHE A 138 -22.81 -8.51 15.63
C PHE A 138 -24.27 -8.82 15.27
N ALA A 139 -24.87 -8.05 14.35
CA ALA A 139 -26.24 -8.26 13.90
C ALA A 139 -26.50 -9.63 13.25
N ILE A 140 -25.46 -10.33 12.79
CA ILE A 140 -25.55 -11.65 12.14
C ILE A 140 -24.85 -12.77 12.91
N ALA A 141 -24.33 -12.49 14.11
CA ALA A 141 -23.66 -13.49 14.94
C ALA A 141 -24.62 -14.65 15.27
N GLY A 142 -24.15 -15.89 15.08
CA GLY A 142 -24.93 -17.10 15.32
C GLY A 142 -26.04 -17.39 14.30
N LYS A 143 -26.21 -16.57 13.26
CA LYS A 143 -27.29 -16.75 12.25
C LYS A 143 -26.88 -17.57 11.02
N GLY A 144 -25.61 -17.94 10.89
CA GLY A 144 -25.10 -18.65 9.71
C GLY A 144 -25.09 -17.83 8.41
N LEU A 145 -25.18 -16.49 8.51
CA LEU A 145 -25.25 -15.57 7.36
C LEU A 145 -23.90 -14.95 6.98
N ALA A 146 -22.86 -15.17 7.77
CA ALA A 146 -21.54 -14.57 7.55
C ALA A 146 -20.86 -15.17 6.30
N ARG A 147 -20.24 -14.31 5.50
CA ARG A 147 -19.42 -14.72 4.36
C ARG A 147 -17.98 -14.96 4.81
N PRO A 148 -17.42 -16.18 4.66
CA PRO A 148 -16.08 -16.50 5.16
C PRO A 148 -14.95 -16.10 4.19
N ASP A 149 -15.26 -15.56 3.01
CA ASP A 149 -14.32 -15.34 1.90
C ASP A 149 -13.06 -14.56 2.32
N SER A 150 -13.22 -13.42 3.02
CA SER A 150 -12.11 -12.58 3.48
C SER A 150 -11.24 -13.27 4.54
N MET A 151 -11.85 -14.06 5.44
CA MET A 151 -11.10 -14.86 6.41
C MET A 151 -10.28 -15.95 5.73
N ILE A 152 -10.87 -16.66 4.76
CA ILE A 152 -10.17 -17.69 3.97
C ILE A 152 -9.01 -17.05 3.20
N ALA A 153 -9.24 -15.89 2.58
CA ALA A 153 -8.20 -15.14 1.88
C ALA A 153 -7.06 -14.72 2.82
N ALA A 154 -7.38 -14.26 4.03
CA ALA A 154 -6.39 -13.88 5.04
C ALA A 154 -5.51 -15.06 5.47
N ILE A 155 -6.11 -16.24 5.69
CA ILE A 155 -5.37 -17.46 6.06
C ILE A 155 -4.46 -17.89 4.90
N LYS A 156 -4.98 -17.93 3.67
CA LYS A 156 -4.18 -18.29 2.48
C LYS A 156 -2.99 -17.36 2.29
N LEU A 157 -3.21 -16.05 2.45
CA LEU A 157 -2.15 -15.06 2.35
C LEU A 157 -1.09 -15.23 3.45
N ALA A 158 -1.49 -15.55 4.68
CA ALA A 158 -0.52 -15.82 5.75
C ALA A 158 0.38 -17.02 5.40
N VAL A 159 -0.18 -18.09 4.85
CA VAL A 159 0.58 -19.27 4.41
C VAL A 159 1.55 -18.90 3.28
N ASP A 160 1.08 -18.19 2.25
CA ASP A 160 1.89 -17.72 1.12
C ASP A 160 3.11 -16.89 1.58
N LEU A 161 2.92 -15.99 2.55
CA LEU A 161 3.98 -15.16 3.11
C LEU A 161 5.03 -15.93 3.92
N THR A 162 4.73 -17.17 4.37
CA THR A 162 5.69 -18.04 5.08
C THR A 162 6.51 -18.94 4.15
N GLN A 163 6.07 -19.14 2.90
CA GLN A 163 6.68 -20.10 1.98
C GLN A 163 7.89 -19.54 1.20
N ARG A 164 8.18 -18.24 1.32
CA ARG A 164 9.24 -17.54 0.58
C ARG A 164 10.27 -16.87 1.50
N GLU A 165 10.63 -17.53 2.60
CA GLU A 165 11.78 -17.16 3.45
C GLU A 165 13.11 -17.71 2.93
#